data_AF-A0A507DJX3-F1
#
_entry.id   AF-A0A507DJX3-F1
#
_cell.length_a   1.000
_cell.length_b   1.000
_cell.length_c   1.000
_cell.angle_alpha   90.00
_cell.angle_beta   90.00
_cell.angle_gamma   90.00
#
_symmetry.space_group_name_H-M   'P 1'
#
loop_
_entity.id
_entity.type
_entity.pdbx_description
1 polymer ?
#
loop_
_entity_poly.entity_id
_entity_poly.type
_entity_poly.pdbx_seq_one_letter_code
_entity_poly.pdbx_strand_id
1 'polypeptide(L)'
;MPIDDVLRTRSRELLARSLNDGTAGRHPDRRMLTLSSELEAAIHAASAANPAPESAYKELVRSRAYNLKANMELRNGVLASQISPSRLASMTSAELANKNVKSLYDKIEAEVAKEIDISGQGLEPMSAADAESSLGHKAPMLLWSGGDADARIG
;
A
#
# COMPACT_ATOMS: atom_id res chain seq x y z
N MET A 1 15.24 15.15 30.00
CA MET A 1 14.21 14.74 30.99
C MET A 1 14.00 13.25 30.82
N PRO A 2 14.07 12.44 31.90
CA PRO A 2 13.82 11.00 31.80
C PRO A 2 12.35 10.75 31.44
N ILE A 3 12.08 9.73 30.63
CA ILE A 3 10.71 9.32 30.28
C ILE A 3 10.13 8.56 31.48
N ASP A 4 8.92 8.94 31.92
CA ASP A 4 8.25 8.34 33.08
C ASP A 4 8.01 6.83 32.91
N ASP A 5 8.35 6.05 33.94
CA ASP A 5 8.17 4.58 33.93
C ASP A 5 6.70 4.15 33.82
N VAL A 6 5.76 4.97 34.29
CA VAL A 6 4.32 4.73 34.11
C VAL A 6 3.95 4.78 32.63
N LEU A 7 4.48 5.76 31.89
CA LEU A 7 4.26 5.88 30.45
C LEU A 7 4.88 4.69 29.71
N ARG A 8 6.07 4.27 30.11
CA ARG A 8 6.76 3.09 29.53
C ARG A 8 5.98 1.81 29.77
N THR A 9 5.38 1.65 30.94
CA THR A 9 4.54 0.50 31.28
C THR A 9 3.28 0.47 30.40
N ARG A 10 2.55 1.59 30.28
CA ARG A 10 1.38 1.66 29.39
C ARG A 10 1.73 1.48 27.91
N SER A 11 2.92 1.91 27.50
CA SER A 11 3.40 1.70 26.13
C SER A 11 3.63 0.22 25.83
N ARG A 12 4.24 -0.51 26.76
CA ARG A 12 4.43 -1.97 26.65
C ARG A 12 3.10 -2.72 26.55
N GLU A 13 2.11 -2.32 27.34
CA GLU A 13 0.75 -2.87 27.26
C GLU A 13 0.08 -2.58 25.92
N LEU A 14 0.21 -1.36 25.41
CA LEU A 14 -0.34 -0.97 24.10
C LEU A 14 0.29 -1.80 22.98
N LEU A 15 1.61 -1.93 22.97
CA LEU A 15 2.34 -2.73 21.98
C LEU A 15 1.98 -4.22 22.07
N ALA A 16 1.87 -4.77 23.28
CA ALA A 16 1.44 -6.15 23.48
C ALA A 16 0.03 -6.40 22.94
N ARG A 17 -0.90 -5.47 23.17
CA ARG A 17 -2.26 -5.53 22.61
C ARG A 17 -2.25 -5.46 21.09
N SER A 18 -1.43 -4.59 20.49
CA SER A 18 -1.28 -4.51 19.03
C SER A 18 -0.73 -5.78 18.41
N LEU A 19 0.21 -6.46 19.09
CA LEU A 19 0.70 -7.77 18.65
C LEU A 19 -0.37 -8.87 18.76
N ASN A 20 -1.37 -8.66 19.62
CA ASN A 20 -2.41 -9.63 19.97
C ASN A 20 -3.74 -9.40 19.24
N ASP A 21 -3.80 -8.45 18.32
CA ASP A 21 -5.02 -8.02 17.61
C ASP A 21 -5.68 -9.15 16.77
N GLY A 22 -4.97 -10.26 16.51
CA GLY A 22 -5.47 -11.41 15.74
C GLY A 22 -5.95 -12.63 16.53
N THR A 23 -5.91 -12.62 17.86
CA THR A 23 -6.10 -13.83 18.70
C THR A 23 -7.51 -13.99 19.29
N ALA A 24 -8.53 -13.38 18.65
CA ALA A 24 -9.94 -13.48 19.05
C ALA A 24 -10.21 -13.20 20.55
N GLY A 25 -9.49 -12.24 21.14
CA GLY A 25 -9.68 -11.84 22.54
C GLY A 25 -8.92 -12.69 23.56
N ARG A 26 -8.05 -13.61 23.14
CA ARG A 26 -7.09 -14.27 24.03
C ARG A 26 -6.16 -13.21 24.67
N HIS A 27 -5.70 -13.41 25.90
CA HIS A 27 -4.68 -12.54 26.49
C HIS A 27 -3.32 -12.68 25.80
N PRO A 28 -2.48 -11.63 25.76
CA PRO A 28 -1.15 -11.72 25.15
C PRO A 28 -0.29 -12.75 25.89
N ASP A 29 0.27 -13.70 25.15
CA ASP A 29 1.14 -14.74 25.70
C ASP A 29 2.48 -14.15 26.19
N ARG A 30 3.21 -14.90 27.03
CA ARG A 30 4.51 -14.49 27.60
C ARG A 30 5.49 -13.96 26.54
N ARG A 31 5.55 -14.61 25.38
CA ARG A 31 6.40 -14.18 24.25
C ARG A 31 6.07 -12.77 23.78
N MET A 32 4.79 -12.42 23.71
CA MET A 32 4.32 -11.12 23.23
C MET A 32 4.65 -10.00 24.22
N LEU A 33 4.60 -10.30 25.52
CA LEU A 33 5.02 -9.39 26.60
C LEU A 33 6.53 -9.14 26.58
N THR A 34 7.34 -10.17 26.29
CA THR A 34 8.79 -10.02 26.13
C THR A 34 9.10 -9.17 24.90
N LEU A 35 8.50 -9.48 23.74
CA LEU A 35 8.70 -8.73 22.51
C LEU A 35 8.25 -7.26 22.63
N SER A 36 7.14 -7.00 23.32
CA SER A 36 6.68 -5.62 23.53
C SER A 36 7.62 -4.83 24.45
N SER A 37 8.25 -5.50 25.42
CA SER A 37 9.25 -4.89 26.31
C SER A 37 10.54 -4.58 25.57
N GLU A 38 11.03 -5.50 24.72
CA GLU A 38 12.20 -5.28 23.88
C GLU A 38 11.96 -4.16 22.85
N LEU A 39 10.78 -4.14 22.24
CA LEU A 39 10.39 -3.10 21.29
C LEU A 39 10.31 -1.73 21.96
N GLU A 40 9.72 -1.65 23.16
CA GLU A 40 9.67 -0.40 23.91
C GLU A 40 11.07 0.11 24.25
N ALA A 41 11.96 -0.77 24.72
CA ALA A 41 13.35 -0.40 25.02
C ALA A 41 14.08 0.12 23.78
N ALA A 42 13.86 -0.50 22.62
CA ALA A 42 14.43 -0.05 21.36
C ALA A 42 13.86 1.32 20.91
N ILE A 43 12.56 1.56 21.08
CA ILE A 43 11.93 2.85 20.79
C ILE A 43 12.46 3.94 21.73
N HIS A 44 12.62 3.63 23.01
CA HIS A 44 13.20 4.54 23.99
C HIS A 44 14.62 4.96 23.58
N ALA A 45 15.47 3.99 23.21
CA ALA A 45 16.80 4.25 22.70
C ALA A 45 16.80 5.09 21.41
N ALA A 46 15.91 4.79 20.46
CA ALA A 46 15.78 5.56 19.22
C ALA A 46 15.29 6.99 19.45
N SER A 47 14.37 7.18 20.41
CA SER A 47 13.82 8.49 20.75
C SER A 47 14.85 9.41 21.43
N ALA A 48 15.82 8.85 22.15
CA ALA A 48 16.87 9.59 22.84
C ALA A 48 17.80 10.38 21.90
N ALA A 49 17.89 9.97 20.62
CA ALA A 49 18.67 10.68 19.61
C ALA A 49 17.97 11.94 19.05
N ASN A 50 16.69 12.16 19.38
CA ASN A 50 15.90 13.27 18.87
C ASN A 50 15.97 14.49 19.81
N PRO A 51 15.84 15.72 19.25
CA PRO A 51 15.85 16.95 20.05
C PRO A 51 14.67 17.06 21.03
N ALA A 52 13.55 16.37 20.76
CA ALA A 52 12.37 16.29 21.63
C ALA A 52 12.04 14.82 21.96
N PRO A 53 12.77 14.19 22.91
CA PRO A 53 12.73 12.73 23.10
C PRO A 53 11.37 12.21 23.57
N GLU A 54 10.66 12.95 24.42
CA GLU A 54 9.35 12.52 24.93
C GLU A 54 8.26 12.54 23.86
N SER A 55 8.23 13.58 23.00
CA SER A 55 7.27 13.65 21.89
C SER A 55 7.56 12.58 20.86
N ALA A 56 8.83 12.45 20.45
CA ALA A 56 9.27 11.44 19.51
C ALA A 56 8.96 10.01 20.02
N TYR A 57 9.17 9.75 21.31
CA TYR A 57 8.80 8.49 21.94
C TYR A 57 7.30 8.19 21.79
N LYS A 58 6.43 9.13 22.17
CA LYS A 58 4.97 8.96 22.10
C LYS A 58 4.49 8.77 20.65
N GLU A 59 5.06 9.50 19.69
CA GLU A 59 4.74 9.36 18.27
C GLU A 59 5.19 8.01 17.71
N LEU A 60 6.42 7.58 18.02
CA LEU A 60 6.94 6.27 17.61
C LEU A 60 6.09 5.13 18.17
N VAL A 61 5.78 5.15 19.48
CA VAL A 61 4.93 4.12 20.11
C VAL A 61 3.57 4.02 19.41
N ARG A 62 2.89 5.15 19.17
CA ARG A 62 1.59 5.16 18.47
C ARG A 62 1.71 4.66 17.04
N SER A 63 2.72 5.11 16.30
CA SER A 63 2.98 4.68 14.93
C SER A 63 3.24 3.18 14.86
N ARG A 64 4.10 2.63 15.71
CA ARG A 64 4.38 1.18 15.77
C ARG A 64 3.14 0.39 16.16
N ALA A 65 2.41 0.83 17.17
CA ALA A 65 1.17 0.19 17.61
C ALA A 65 0.12 0.15 16.49
N TYR A 66 -0.02 1.23 15.73
CA TYR A 66 -0.93 1.29 14.58
C TYR A 66 -0.50 0.38 13.43
N ASN A 67 0.78 0.42 13.04
CA ASN A 67 1.30 -0.40 11.95
C ASN A 67 1.23 -1.90 12.26
N LEU A 68 1.49 -2.31 13.51
CA LEU A 68 1.33 -3.70 13.95
C LEU A 68 -0.13 -4.19 13.91
N LYS A 69 -1.10 -3.29 14.09
CA LYS A 69 -2.52 -3.61 13.94
C LYS A 69 -2.92 -3.69 12.47
N ALA A 70 -2.53 -2.69 11.68
CA ALA A 70 -2.93 -2.53 10.29
C ALA A 70 -2.24 -3.52 9.32
N ASN A 71 -1.04 -3.99 9.65
CA ASN A 71 -0.24 -4.88 8.82
C ASN A 71 -0.03 -6.24 9.51
N MET A 72 -0.82 -7.24 9.11
CA MET A 72 -0.74 -8.60 9.64
C MET A 72 0.59 -9.28 9.28
N GLU A 73 1.14 -9.03 8.09
CA GLU A 73 2.44 -9.61 7.69
C GLU A 73 3.57 -9.09 8.57
N LEU A 74 3.59 -7.78 8.84
CA LEU A 74 4.53 -7.17 9.76
C LEU A 74 4.42 -7.78 11.16
N ARG A 75 3.20 -7.92 11.67
CA ARG A 75 2.92 -8.55 12.97
C ARG A 75 3.41 -10.00 13.01
N ASN A 76 3.09 -10.79 11.99
CA ASN A 76 3.50 -12.18 11.88
C ASN A 76 5.02 -12.30 11.74
N GLY A 77 5.67 -11.40 11.00
CA GLY A 77 7.13 -11.37 10.86
C GLY A 77 7.84 -11.08 12.19
N VAL A 78 7.28 -10.18 13.01
CA VAL A 78 7.79 -9.94 14.37
C VAL A 78 7.58 -11.16 15.28
N LEU A 79 6.38 -11.78 15.23
CA LEU A 79 6.06 -12.97 16.03
C LEU A 79 6.86 -14.21 15.59
N ALA A 80 7.20 -14.32 14.31
CA ALA A 80 8.07 -15.35 13.77
C ALA A 80 9.56 -15.05 13.95
N SER A 81 9.91 -13.93 14.60
CA SER A 81 11.29 -13.46 14.80
C SER A 81 12.06 -13.18 13.49
N GLN A 82 11.36 -12.93 12.39
CA GLN A 82 11.94 -12.49 11.11
C GLN A 82 12.33 -11.01 11.15
N ILE A 83 11.61 -10.20 11.94
CA ILE A 83 11.89 -8.78 12.14
C ILE A 83 12.22 -8.59 13.62
N SER A 84 13.44 -8.12 13.90
CA SER A 84 13.85 -7.85 15.28
C SER A 84 13.16 -6.59 15.84
N PRO A 85 12.89 -6.52 17.16
CA PRO A 85 12.31 -5.34 17.79
C PRO A 85 13.15 -4.07 17.57
N SER A 86 14.48 -4.20 17.58
CA SER A 86 15.40 -3.10 17.29
C SER A 86 15.26 -2.60 15.85
N ARG A 87 15.16 -3.50 14.87
CA ARG A 87 14.94 -3.11 13.47
C ARG A 87 13.58 -2.43 13.31
N LEU A 88 12.54 -2.98 13.93
CA LEU A 88 11.20 -2.42 13.91
C LEU A 88 11.15 -1.00 14.50
N ALA A 89 11.92 -0.72 15.56
CA ALA A 89 12.02 0.62 16.15
C ALA A 89 12.66 1.63 15.19
N SER A 90 13.68 1.25 14.43
CA SER A 90 14.38 2.14 13.49
C SER A 90 13.74 2.25 12.10
N MET A 91 12.85 1.33 11.71
CA MET A 91 12.20 1.37 10.40
C MET A 91 11.36 2.64 10.22
N THR A 92 11.39 3.19 9.02
CA THR A 92 10.58 4.37 8.67
C THR A 92 9.09 4.00 8.59
N SER A 93 8.21 4.98 8.81
CA SER A 93 6.76 4.77 8.66
C SER A 93 6.38 4.24 7.26
N ALA A 94 7.12 4.64 6.23
CA ALA A 94 6.94 4.15 4.86
C ALA A 94 7.30 2.66 4.72
N GLU A 95 8.39 2.21 5.34
CA GLU A 95 8.81 0.80 5.33
C GLU A 95 7.86 -0.10 6.14
N LEU A 96 7.25 0.42 7.21
CA LEU A 96 6.28 -0.31 8.04
C LEU A 96 4.89 -0.41 7.40
N ALA A 97 4.49 0.64 6.69
CA ALA A 97 3.25 0.70 5.94
C ALA A 97 3.29 -0.14 4.66
N ASN A 98 4.48 -0.60 4.26
CA ASN A 98 4.64 -1.29 3.00
C ASN A 98 3.97 -2.68 3.03
N LYS A 99 2.82 -2.79 2.37
CA LYS A 99 2.16 -4.04 1.97
C LYS A 99 2.66 -4.54 0.59
N ASN A 100 3.65 -3.88 -0.03
CA ASN A 100 3.59 -3.73 -1.49
C ASN A 100 4.55 -4.61 -2.30
N VAL A 101 5.55 -5.29 -1.73
CA VAL A 101 6.53 -5.99 -2.59
C VAL A 101 5.96 -7.28 -3.18
N LYS A 102 5.20 -8.06 -2.39
CA LYS A 102 4.60 -9.31 -2.86
C LYS A 102 3.43 -9.09 -3.83
N SER A 103 2.60 -8.07 -3.60
CA SER A 103 1.56 -7.65 -4.54
C SER A 103 2.10 -7.08 -5.85
N LEU A 104 3.32 -6.53 -5.87
CA LEU A 104 3.93 -6.02 -7.09
C LEU A 104 4.61 -7.15 -7.88
N TYR A 105 5.26 -8.11 -7.23
CA TYR A 105 5.79 -9.29 -7.91
C TYR A 105 4.70 -10.24 -8.44
N ASP A 106 3.66 -10.53 -7.66
CA ASP A 106 2.55 -11.39 -8.10
C ASP A 106 1.78 -10.79 -9.30
N LYS A 107 1.75 -9.45 -9.43
CA LYS A 107 1.17 -8.75 -10.60
C LYS A 107 2.10 -8.77 -11.81
N ILE A 108 3.40 -8.57 -11.60
CA ILE A 108 4.39 -8.62 -12.68
C ILE A 108 4.51 -10.06 -13.23
N GLU A 109 4.47 -11.08 -12.38
CA GLU A 109 4.54 -12.49 -12.77
C GLU A 109 3.26 -12.97 -13.46
N ALA A 110 2.09 -12.49 -13.03
CA ALA A 110 0.81 -12.76 -13.70
C ALA A 110 0.67 -12.07 -15.07
N GLU A 111 1.21 -10.86 -15.24
CA GLU A 111 1.18 -10.14 -16.53
C GLU A 111 2.14 -10.81 -17.55
N VAL A 112 3.34 -11.17 -17.10
CA VAL A 112 4.37 -11.84 -17.93
C VAL A 112 3.94 -13.25 -18.36
N ALA A 113 3.31 -14.03 -17.46
CA ALA A 113 2.80 -15.35 -17.82
C ALA A 113 1.63 -15.28 -18.83
N LYS A 114 0.79 -14.25 -18.75
CA LYS A 114 -0.37 -14.07 -19.62
C LYS A 114 -0.01 -13.57 -21.02
N GLU A 115 1.06 -12.77 -21.14
CA GLU A 115 1.59 -12.34 -22.45
C GLU A 115 2.39 -13.43 -23.16
N ILE A 116 3.17 -14.25 -22.43
CA ILE A 116 4.03 -15.27 -23.03
C ILE A 116 3.22 -16.48 -23.53
N ASP A 117 2.14 -16.86 -22.84
CA ASP A 117 1.36 -18.04 -23.25
C ASP A 117 0.29 -17.76 -24.32
N ILE A 118 -0.11 -16.50 -24.55
CA ILE A 118 -1.18 -16.17 -25.52
C ILE A 118 -0.64 -15.73 -26.89
N SER A 119 0.54 -15.12 -26.98
CA SER A 119 1.01 -14.49 -28.22
C SER A 119 2.13 -15.25 -28.92
N GLY A 120 2.09 -16.58 -28.85
CA GLY A 120 2.78 -17.49 -29.76
C GLY A 120 2.22 -17.48 -31.20
N GLN A 121 1.72 -16.34 -31.69
CA GLN A 121 1.33 -16.13 -33.09
C GLN A 121 1.70 -14.72 -33.54
N GLY A 122 2.52 -14.66 -34.59
CA GLY A 122 2.95 -13.42 -35.21
C GLY A 122 1.78 -12.60 -35.75
N LEU A 123 1.82 -11.30 -35.48
CA LEU A 123 1.00 -10.31 -36.16
C LEU A 123 1.92 -9.14 -36.54
N GLU A 124 2.17 -9.07 -37.84
CA GLU A 124 2.81 -7.95 -38.54
C GLU A 124 2.09 -6.61 -38.22
N PRO A 125 2.78 -5.47 -38.23
CA PRO A 125 2.20 -4.17 -37.87
C PRO A 125 1.12 -3.73 -38.88
N MET A 126 -0.13 -3.65 -38.43
CA MET A 126 -1.24 -3.12 -39.24
C MET A 126 -1.16 -1.59 -39.39
N SER A 127 -1.10 -1.16 -40.65
CA SER A 127 -1.17 0.23 -41.14
C SER A 127 -2.59 0.80 -41.04
N ALA A 128 -2.68 2.11 -40.78
CA ALA A 128 -3.90 2.86 -40.45
C ALA A 128 -4.81 3.20 -41.66
N ALA A 129 -5.18 2.23 -42.50
CA ALA A 129 -5.90 2.52 -43.76
C ALA A 129 -7.37 2.07 -43.87
N ASP A 130 -7.84 1.04 -43.16
CA ASP A 130 -9.06 0.35 -43.62
C ASP A 130 -10.16 0.21 -42.56
N ALA A 131 -10.72 1.34 -42.13
CA ALA A 131 -11.97 1.36 -41.40
C ALA A 131 -12.96 2.33 -42.07
N GLU A 132 -13.58 1.92 -43.18
CA GLU A 132 -14.97 2.32 -43.49
C GLU A 132 -15.60 1.45 -44.59
N SER A 133 -16.35 0.45 -44.12
CA SER A 133 -17.75 0.23 -44.51
C SER A 133 -18.08 0.16 -46.01
N SER A 134 -17.90 -1.04 -46.57
CA SER A 134 -18.64 -1.49 -47.74
C SER A 134 -20.10 -1.75 -47.38
N LEU A 135 -21.04 -0.91 -47.85
CA LEU A 135 -22.40 -1.31 -48.23
C LEU A 135 -23.15 -0.14 -48.89
N GLY A 136 -23.49 -0.32 -50.16
CA GLY A 136 -24.62 0.38 -50.80
C GLY A 136 -24.27 1.27 -51.98
N HIS A 137 -24.10 0.66 -53.15
CA HIS A 137 -24.15 1.36 -54.44
C HIS A 137 -25.49 2.10 -54.65
N LYS A 138 -25.42 3.38 -55.01
CA LYS A 138 -25.92 3.94 -56.29
C LYS A 138 -25.63 5.45 -56.36
N ALA A 139 -24.77 5.85 -57.28
CA ALA A 139 -24.79 7.18 -57.91
C ALA A 139 -25.61 7.07 -59.22
N PRO A 140 -25.86 8.14 -60.00
CA PRO A 140 -25.51 9.56 -59.83
C PRO A 140 -26.69 10.53 -60.16
N MET A 141 -26.56 11.83 -59.87
CA MET A 141 -26.80 12.91 -60.84
C MET A 141 -26.71 14.29 -60.18
N LEU A 142 -25.88 15.13 -60.81
CA LEU A 142 -25.81 16.57 -60.64
C LEU A 142 -27.18 17.23 -60.86
N LEU A 143 -27.56 18.21 -60.03
CA LEU A 143 -28.04 19.49 -60.57
C LEU A 143 -27.90 20.64 -59.57
N TRP A 144 -27.37 21.71 -60.11
CA TRP A 144 -27.08 23.04 -59.59
C TRP A 144 -28.33 23.84 -59.21
N SER A 145 -28.19 24.74 -58.23
CA SER A 145 -28.55 26.17 -58.32
C SER A 145 -29.42 26.69 -57.17
N GLY A 146 -28.85 27.65 -56.45
CA GLY A 146 -29.53 28.93 -56.24
C GLY A 146 -30.30 29.11 -54.94
N GLY A 147 -30.14 30.29 -54.35
CA GLY A 147 -31.28 30.98 -53.75
C GLY A 147 -31.09 31.43 -52.31
N ASP A 148 -30.90 32.74 -52.19
CA ASP A 148 -31.16 33.65 -51.07
C ASP A 148 -32.27 33.31 -50.06
N ALA A 149 -32.21 34.10 -48.97
CA ALA A 149 -33.28 34.60 -48.10
C ALA A 149 -33.18 34.04 -46.66
N ASP A 150 -32.72 34.83 -45.68
CA ASP A 150 -33.40 35.98 -45.06
C ASP A 150 -34.49 35.55 -44.06
N ALA A 151 -34.53 36.29 -42.93
CA ALA A 151 -35.58 36.30 -41.90
C ALA A 151 -35.77 35.02 -41.06
N ARG A 152 -36.19 35.02 -39.79
CA ARG A 152 -36.57 36.04 -38.79
C ARG A 152 -36.77 35.26 -37.47
N ILE A 153 -36.39 35.90 -36.36
CA ILE A 153 -37.15 36.08 -35.11
C ILE A 153 -38.16 34.98 -34.72
N GLY A 154 -37.92 34.39 -33.55
CA GLY A 154 -38.92 33.79 -32.67
C GLY A 154 -38.41 33.82 -31.24
#